data_AF-A0A3Q9BRJ9-F1
#
_entry.id   AF-A0A3Q9BRJ9-F1
#
_cell.length_a   1.000
_cell.length_b   1.000
_cell.length_c   1.000
_cell.angle_alpha   90.00
_cell.angle_beta   90.00
_cell.angle_gamma   90.00
#
_symmetry.space_group_name_H-M   'P 1'
#
loop_
_entity.id
_entity.type
_entity.pdbx_description
1 polymer ?
#
loop_
_entity_poly.entity_id
_entity_poly.type
_entity_poly.pdbx_seq_one_letter_code
_entity_poly.pdbx_strand_id
1 'polypeptide(L)'
;MANLLQITSADINYQPEQLLDALLKLLNLKNDAALSKRLDIAPPVISKIRNRLLPVGSTLLIRMHEVSEISIKDLRALMGDHRPRFFVG
;
A
#
# COMPACT_ATOMS: atom_id res chain seq x y z
N MET A 1 -31.15 12.86 -17.14
CA MET A 1 -30.51 13.98 -16.43
C MET A 1 -29.33 13.42 -15.68
N ALA A 2 -28.13 13.54 -16.25
CA ALA A 2 -26.91 13.01 -15.66
C ALA A 2 -26.53 13.85 -14.43
N ASN A 3 -26.28 13.20 -13.30
CA ASN A 3 -25.21 13.66 -12.43
C ASN A 3 -24.35 12.47 -12.01
N LEU A 4 -23.28 12.34 -12.77
CA LEU A 4 -22.23 11.33 -12.74
C LEU A 4 -21.12 11.82 -11.78
N LEU A 5 -21.44 12.15 -10.51
CA LEU A 5 -20.48 12.83 -9.61
C LEU A 5 -20.56 12.41 -8.13
N GLN A 6 -20.92 11.17 -7.79
CA GLN A 6 -20.80 10.68 -6.40
C GLN A 6 -20.04 9.36 -6.24
N ILE A 7 -19.12 9.06 -7.15
CA ILE A 7 -18.06 8.07 -6.91
C ILE A 7 -16.72 8.79 -6.78
N THR A 8 -16.55 9.67 -5.79
CA THR A 8 -15.22 10.27 -5.51
C THR A 8 -15.08 10.68 -4.04
N SER A 9 -15.47 9.80 -3.11
CA SER A 9 -15.19 9.98 -1.67
C SER A 9 -14.49 8.77 -1.04
N ALA A 10 -14.09 7.76 -1.84
CA ALA A 10 -13.36 6.59 -1.32
C ALA A 10 -11.85 6.82 -1.21
N ASP A 11 -11.34 7.98 -1.65
CA ASP A 11 -9.91 8.32 -1.75
C ASP A 11 -9.48 9.45 -0.79
N ILE A 12 -10.30 9.80 0.21
CA ILE A 12 -10.00 10.94 1.09
C ILE A 12 -8.82 10.69 2.06
N ASN A 13 -8.26 9.48 2.13
CA ASN A 13 -7.14 9.20 3.02
C ASN A 13 -6.17 8.09 2.56
N TYR A 14 -5.94 7.93 1.26
CA TYR A 14 -4.94 6.98 0.78
C TYR A 14 -3.51 7.50 1.04
N GLN A 15 -2.83 6.88 2.00
CA GLN A 15 -1.52 7.29 2.54
C GLN A 15 -0.52 6.13 2.52
N PRO A 16 -0.05 5.69 1.34
CA PRO A 16 0.87 4.56 1.21
C PRO A 16 2.22 4.81 1.89
N GLU A 17 2.64 6.07 2.06
CA GLU A 17 3.86 6.39 2.80
C GLU A 17 3.80 5.96 4.27
N GLN A 18 2.63 5.99 4.91
CA GLN A 18 2.46 5.53 6.30
C GLN A 18 2.63 4.03 6.42
N LEU A 19 2.12 3.28 5.44
CA LEU A 19 2.36 1.84 5.33
C LEU A 19 3.87 1.54 5.19
N LEU A 20 4.57 2.24 4.31
CA LEU A 20 6.01 2.02 4.12
C LEU A 20 6.80 2.37 5.39
N ASP A 21 6.45 3.46 6.07
CA ASP A 21 7.10 3.86 7.32
C ASP A 21 6.82 2.88 8.47
N ALA A 22 5.60 2.34 8.54
CA ALA A 22 5.26 1.29 9.49
C ALA A 22 6.08 0.01 9.23
N LEU A 23 6.23 -0.39 7.96
CA LEU A 23 7.05 -1.54 7.59
C LEU A 23 8.53 -1.32 7.89
N LEU A 24 9.07 -0.13 7.63
CA LEU A 24 10.46 0.21 7.99
C LEU A 24 10.69 0.05 9.50
N LYS A 25 9.77 0.56 10.33
CA LYS A 25 9.84 0.44 11.79
C LYS A 25 9.71 -1.01 12.25
N LEU A 26 8.72 -1.74 11.75
CA LEU A 26 8.47 -3.13 12.14
C LEU A 26 9.63 -4.06 11.78
N LEU A 27 10.17 -3.90 10.59
CA LEU A 27 11.27 -4.74 10.08
C LEU A 27 12.65 -4.24 10.52
N ASN A 28 12.71 -3.17 11.33
CA ASN A 28 13.93 -2.52 11.78
C ASN A 28 14.88 -2.15 10.63
N LEU A 29 14.32 -1.57 9.55
CA LEU A 29 15.04 -1.19 8.35
C LEU A 29 15.32 0.32 8.35
N LYS A 30 16.52 0.69 7.87
CA LYS A 30 16.98 2.07 7.90
C LYS A 30 16.35 2.96 6.82
N ASN A 31 16.01 2.41 5.66
CA ASN A 31 15.55 3.18 4.51
C ASN A 31 14.78 2.32 3.48
N ASP A 32 14.16 3.01 2.52
CA ASP A 32 13.39 2.39 1.43
C ASP A 32 14.20 1.46 0.55
N ALA A 33 15.51 1.68 0.39
CA ALA A 33 16.36 0.76 -0.38
C ALA A 33 16.50 -0.59 0.32
N ALA A 34 16.59 -0.60 1.65
CA ALA A 34 16.57 -1.83 2.45
C ALA A 34 15.20 -2.52 2.37
N LEU A 35 14.11 -1.74 2.42
CA LEU A 35 12.74 -2.26 2.24
C LEU A 35 12.55 -2.88 0.85
N SER A 36 13.01 -2.21 -0.20
CA SER A 36 13.00 -2.68 -1.59
C SER A 36 13.69 -4.04 -1.71
N LYS A 37 14.88 -4.20 -1.13
CA LYS A 37 15.59 -5.49 -1.12
C LYS A 37 14.81 -6.57 -0.37
N ARG A 38 14.22 -6.22 0.77
CA ARG A 38 13.49 -7.18 1.61
C ARG A 38 12.18 -7.64 0.98
N LEU A 39 11.50 -6.76 0.24
CA LEU A 39 10.28 -7.07 -0.51
C LEU A 39 10.56 -7.65 -1.91
N ASP A 40 11.82 -7.71 -2.34
CA ASP A 40 12.27 -8.14 -3.67
C ASP A 40 11.64 -7.29 -4.81
N ILE A 41 11.71 -5.97 -4.64
CA ILE A 41 11.10 -4.99 -5.54
C ILE A 41 12.15 -3.97 -5.94
N ALA A 42 12.09 -3.49 -7.19
CA ALA A 42 12.99 -2.44 -7.64
C ALA A 42 12.80 -1.12 -6.84
N PRO A 43 13.88 -0.45 -6.40
CA PRO A 43 13.79 0.81 -5.66
C PRO A 43 12.89 1.90 -6.30
N PRO A 44 12.86 2.07 -7.65
CA PRO A 44 11.97 3.05 -8.28
C PRO A 44 10.48 2.81 -8.02
N VAL A 45 10.06 1.56 -7.80
CA VAL A 45 8.66 1.21 -7.51
C VAL A 45 8.30 1.72 -6.11
N ILE A 46 9.14 1.46 -5.10
CA ILE A 46 8.94 1.95 -3.73
C ILE A 46 8.92 3.48 -3.71
N SER A 47 9.83 4.13 -4.44
CA SER A 47 9.87 5.59 -4.55
C SER A 47 8.60 6.16 -5.18
N LYS A 48 8.08 5.54 -6.26
CA LYS A 48 6.81 5.96 -6.88
C LYS A 48 5.63 5.76 -5.94
N ILE A 49 5.60 4.68 -5.15
CA ILE A 49 4.55 4.44 -4.15
C ILE A 49 4.58 5.49 -3.05
N ARG A 50 5.77 5.78 -2.49
CA ARG A 50 5.94 6.81 -1.44
C ARG A 50 5.46 8.18 -1.89
N ASN A 51 5.71 8.52 -3.16
CA ASN A 51 5.27 9.78 -3.76
C ASN A 51 3.85 9.71 -4.33
N ARG A 52 3.09 8.64 -4.05
CA ARG A 52 1.71 8.42 -4.52
C ARG A 52 1.55 8.45 -6.05
N LEU A 53 2.64 8.22 -6.79
CA LEU A 53 2.69 8.11 -8.25
C LEU A 53 2.34 6.71 -8.74
N LEU A 54 2.34 5.72 -7.85
CA LEU A 54 1.95 4.34 -8.13
C LEU A 54 1.11 3.79 -6.97
N PRO A 55 -0.10 3.25 -7.22
CA PRO A 55 -0.89 2.62 -6.18
C PRO A 55 -0.28 1.27 -5.75
N VAL A 56 -0.53 0.88 -4.51
CA VAL A 56 -0.13 -0.44 -3.99
C VAL A 56 -1.08 -1.49 -4.58
N GLY A 57 -0.55 -2.34 -5.45
CA GLY A 57 -1.29 -3.45 -6.06
C GLY A 57 -1.43 -4.66 -5.13
N SER A 58 -2.34 -5.58 -5.48
CA SER A 58 -2.59 -6.81 -4.71
C SER A 58 -1.35 -7.70 -4.57
N THR A 59 -0.57 -7.88 -5.62
CA THR A 59 0.67 -8.68 -5.58
C THR A 59 1.67 -8.10 -4.58
N LEU A 60 1.76 -6.78 -4.52
CA LEU A 60 2.63 -6.09 -3.57
C LEU A 60 2.13 -6.27 -2.13
N LEU A 61 0.83 -6.15 -1.91
CA LEU A 61 0.22 -6.43 -0.61
C LEU A 61 0.50 -7.85 -0.11
N ILE A 62 0.46 -8.84 -1.01
CA ILE A 62 0.78 -10.23 -0.67
C ILE A 62 2.25 -10.33 -0.23
N ARG A 63 3.18 -9.74 -0.98
CA ARG A 63 4.61 -9.74 -0.60
C ARG A 63 4.86 -9.05 0.74
N MET A 64 4.20 -7.92 0.97
CA MET A 64 4.28 -7.22 2.26
C MET A 64 3.76 -8.10 3.39
N HIS A 65 2.66 -8.82 3.18
CA HIS A 65 2.11 -9.76 4.16
C HIS A 65 3.09 -10.89 4.48
N GLU A 66 3.66 -11.53 3.47
CA GLU A 66 4.62 -12.63 3.64
C GLU A 66 5.88 -12.20 4.41
N VAL A 67 6.36 -10.97 4.16
CA VAL A 67 7.60 -10.46 4.75
C VAL A 67 7.41 -9.92 6.18
N SER A 68 6.25 -9.31 6.46
CA SER A 68 5.97 -8.63 7.73
C SER A 68 5.07 -9.42 8.67
N GLU A 69 4.46 -10.50 8.19
CA GLU A 69 3.42 -11.29 8.87
C GLU A 69 2.17 -10.48 9.27
N ILE A 70 2.04 -9.23 8.80
CA ILE A 70 0.87 -8.37 9.01
C ILE A 70 -0.24 -8.81 8.06
N SER A 71 -1.47 -8.96 8.57
CA SER A 71 -2.61 -9.32 7.73
C SER A 71 -2.84 -8.31 6.60
N ILE A 72 -3.30 -8.77 5.44
CA ILE A 72 -3.63 -7.87 4.30
C ILE A 72 -4.67 -6.80 4.71
N LYS A 73 -5.55 -7.11 5.67
CA LYS A 73 -6.52 -6.16 6.22
C LYS A 73 -5.82 -5.01 6.93
N ASP A 74 -4.85 -5.31 7.78
CA ASP A 74 -4.13 -4.30 8.56
C ASP A 74 -3.17 -3.51 7.65
N LEU A 75 -2.55 -4.14 6.65
CA LEU A 75 -1.77 -3.43 5.63
C LEU A 75 -2.63 -2.41 4.88
N ARG A 76 -3.87 -2.77 4.51
CA ARG A 76 -4.82 -1.83 3.90
C ARG A 76 -5.22 -0.71 4.85
N ALA A 77 -5.45 -1.02 6.12
CA ALA A 77 -5.76 -0.02 7.13
C ALA A 77 -4.59 0.98 7.33
N LEU A 78 -3.34 0.50 7.32
CA LEU A 78 -2.14 1.34 7.45
C LEU A 78 -1.96 2.34 6.32
N MET A 79 -2.47 2.05 5.12
CA MET A 79 -2.45 3.00 4.00
C MET A 79 -3.77 3.76 3.83
N GLY A 80 -4.72 3.61 4.76
CA GLY A 80 -6.06 4.20 4.65
C GLY A 80 -6.87 3.68 3.46
N ASP A 81 -6.53 2.49 2.94
CA ASP A 81 -7.25 1.86 1.84
C ASP A 81 -8.52 1.17 2.36
N HIS A 82 -9.64 1.84 2.14
CA HIS A 82 -10.98 1.34 2.47
C HIS A 82 -11.73 0.82 1.25
N ARG A 83 -11.03 0.55 0.12
CA ARG A 83 -11.68 0.04 -1.08
C ARG A 83 -12.36 -1.30 -0.79
N PRO A 84 -13.58 -1.52 -1.30
CA PRO A 84 -14.30 -2.76 -1.06
C PRO A 84 -13.49 -3.94 -1.59
N ARG A 85 -13.53 -5.07 -0.87
CA ARG A 85 -12.94 -6.32 -1.35
C ARG A 85 -13.64 -6.68 -2.66
N PHE A 86 -12.89 -6.72 -3.77
CA PHE A 86 -13.39 -7.26 -5.03
C PHE A 86 -13.61 -8.77 -4.83
N PHE A 87 -14.83 -9.14 -4.45
CA PHE A 87 -15.29 -10.52 -4.54
C PHE A 87 -15.46 -10.82 -6.03
N VAL A 88 -14.52 -11.59 -6.59
CA VAL A 88 -14.75 -12.28 -7.86
C VAL A 88 -15.29 -13.64 -7.46
N GLY A 89 -16.61 -13.79 -7.60
CA GLY A 89 -17.30 -15.08 -7.52
C GLY A 89 -17.41 -15.71 -8.90
#